data_AF-A0A9D5WC51-F1
#
_entry.id   AF-A0A9D5WC51-F1
#
_cell.length_a   1.000
_cell.length_b   1.000
_cell.length_c   1.000
_cell.angle_alpha   90.00
_cell.angle_beta   90.00
_cell.angle_gamma   90.00
#
_symmetry.space_group_name_H-M   'P 1'
#
loop_
_entity.id
_entity.type
_entity.pdbx_description
1 polymer ?
#
loop_
_entity_poly.entity_id
_entity_poly.type
_entity_poly.pdbx_seq_one_letter_code
_entity_poly.pdbx_strand_id
1 'polypeptide(L)'
;MEENNVQTKLHEKKWFLPVLFVVIILSNIIGVAIMMAMPMFTFKMGGALMSKTTSSEKAEKINLKELKLGSKLGRLPKSNKGQISSNNEKELILNIANITPKDYEEYIKQCRKNFNIDERLVSGSFEAYDKDNYRLMLDYYEQRKTLKIYLISPRKNPEIKWPNTELAKTIPEIKSKSGIVGRSNQKELQLTIQNTTKADFAEYIERCKAAGYNLNSDQKEDSYFAKDAQGNTLSLKYRSGREMSIIVIKRTAITSSNNKENQVNKVSPNNAVAPNDTTNSTTNNTISNSANNNNINKSIPNNIVKQENNL
;
A
#
# COMPACT_ATOMS: atom_id res chain seq x y z
N MET A 1 -3.10 76.21 26.08
CA MET A 1 -3.64 75.30 27.10
C MET A 1 -5.01 74.91 26.61
N GLU A 2 -5.33 73.68 26.24
CA GLU A 2 -4.60 72.42 26.23
C GLU A 2 -5.46 71.50 25.33
N GLU A 3 -4.80 70.94 24.31
CA GLU A 3 -5.00 69.65 23.64
C GLU A 3 -6.39 69.26 23.06
N ASN A 4 -6.56 69.17 21.72
CA ASN A 4 -6.05 68.18 20.76
C ASN A 4 -6.65 66.77 21.00
N ASN A 5 -7.10 65.96 20.03
CA ASN A 5 -6.85 65.96 18.60
C ASN A 5 -7.90 65.07 17.88
N VAL A 6 -8.26 65.49 16.67
CA VAL A 6 -9.07 64.78 15.69
C VAL A 6 -8.24 63.64 15.08
N GLN A 7 -8.82 62.44 14.94
CA GLN A 7 -8.30 61.45 13.98
C GLN A 7 -9.47 60.84 13.19
N THR A 8 -9.55 61.31 11.95
CA THR A 8 -10.44 60.86 10.88
C THR A 8 -9.91 59.54 10.30
N LYS A 9 -10.79 58.54 10.20
CA LYS A 9 -10.49 57.21 9.67
C LYS A 9 -10.11 57.27 8.19
N LEU A 10 -8.85 56.95 7.88
CA LEU A 10 -8.30 56.76 6.55
C LEU A 10 -7.66 55.36 6.46
N HIS A 11 -8.26 54.45 5.69
CA HIS A 11 -7.68 53.21 5.11
C HIS A 11 -8.86 52.42 4.52
N GLU A 12 -8.83 51.77 3.36
CA GLU A 12 -7.81 51.51 2.34
C GLU A 12 -8.62 50.80 1.22
N LYS A 13 -8.78 51.36 0.02
CA LYS A 13 -9.37 50.62 -1.12
C LYS A 13 -8.24 50.13 -2.01
N LYS A 14 -7.88 48.86 -1.82
CA LYS A 14 -6.89 48.15 -2.63
C LYS A 14 -7.46 47.85 -4.01
N TRP A 15 -6.81 48.40 -5.02
CA TRP A 15 -6.91 48.02 -6.43
C TRP A 15 -5.94 46.84 -6.64
N PHE A 16 -6.42 45.68 -7.10
CA PHE A 16 -5.55 44.59 -7.55
C PHE A 16 -6.10 43.94 -8.82
N LEU A 17 -5.23 43.91 -9.83
CA LEU A 17 -5.33 43.23 -11.12
C LEU A 17 -5.15 41.69 -10.98
N PRO A 18 -5.37 40.89 -12.05
CA PRO A 18 -5.96 39.55 -11.95
C PRO A 18 -4.99 38.44 -11.54
N VAL A 19 -5.57 37.41 -10.94
CA VAL A 19 -4.92 36.16 -10.49
C VAL A 19 -4.44 35.35 -11.69
N LEU A 20 -3.11 35.26 -11.84
CA LEU A 20 -2.44 34.27 -12.67
C LEU A 20 -2.49 32.93 -11.93
N PHE A 21 -3.27 31.98 -12.43
CA PHE A 21 -3.26 30.60 -11.94
C PHE A 21 -1.93 29.93 -12.29
N VAL A 22 -0.99 29.91 -11.35
CA VAL A 22 0.11 28.93 -11.36
C VAL A 22 -0.33 27.77 -10.48
N VAL A 23 -0.56 26.62 -11.12
CA VAL A 23 -0.83 25.33 -10.46
C VAL A 23 0.40 24.94 -9.65
N ILE A 24 0.38 25.19 -8.34
CA ILE A 24 1.31 24.60 -7.38
C ILE A 24 0.79 23.21 -7.07
N ILE A 25 1.37 22.18 -7.69
CA ILE A 25 1.21 20.82 -7.22
C ILE A 25 1.94 20.75 -5.88
N LEU A 26 1.15 20.80 -4.80
CA LEU A 26 1.60 20.49 -3.45
C LEU A 26 1.99 19.01 -3.39
N SER A 27 3.24 18.69 -3.75
CA SER A 27 3.87 17.47 -3.28
C SER A 27 4.08 17.64 -1.78
N ASN A 28 3.36 16.85 -0.99
CA ASN A 28 3.54 16.74 0.46
C ASN A 28 5.02 16.49 0.79
N ILE A 29 5.75 17.55 1.13
CA ILE A 29 7.04 17.48 1.80
C ILE A 29 6.72 17.21 3.26
N ILE A 30 6.66 15.94 3.63
CA ILE A 30 6.84 15.51 5.01
C ILE A 30 8.28 15.02 5.11
N GLY A 31 9.18 15.99 5.23
CA GLY A 31 10.50 15.76 5.79
C GLY A 31 10.33 15.50 7.28
N VAL A 32 10.14 14.24 7.66
CA VAL A 32 10.45 13.86 9.05
C VAL A 32 11.96 13.80 9.15
N ALA A 33 12.55 14.94 9.53
CA ALA A 33 13.86 14.97 10.14
C ALA A 33 13.78 14.19 11.45
N ILE A 34 14.06 12.88 11.41
CA ILE A 34 14.47 12.17 12.62
C ILE A 34 15.94 12.51 12.84
N MET A 35 16.13 13.65 13.49
CA MET A 35 17.37 14.03 14.15
C MET A 35 17.48 13.12 15.38
N MET A 36 18.00 11.88 15.20
CA MET A 36 18.45 11.09 16.35
C MET A 36 19.74 11.73 16.87
N ALA A 37 19.59 12.53 17.92
CA ALA A 37 20.65 12.87 18.83
C ALA A 37 21.28 11.57 19.35
N MET A 38 22.44 11.19 18.83
CA MET A 38 23.36 10.33 19.55
C MET A 38 24.17 11.21 20.49
N PRO A 39 24.14 10.99 21.81
CA PRO A 39 25.04 11.68 22.72
C PRO A 39 26.48 11.31 22.37
N MET A 40 27.35 12.32 22.24
CA MET A 40 28.79 12.17 22.18
C MET A 40 29.28 11.50 23.47
N PHE A 41 29.28 10.16 23.50
CA PHE A 41 30.05 9.40 24.47
C PHE A 41 31.37 9.00 23.83
N THR A 42 32.44 9.56 24.34
CA THR A 42 33.82 9.20 24.06
C THR A 42 34.09 7.78 24.57
N PHE A 43 33.89 6.78 23.70
CA PHE A 43 34.25 5.40 24.03
C PHE A 43 35.75 5.20 23.80
N LYS A 44 36.52 5.12 24.90
CA LYS A 44 37.93 4.70 24.89
C LYS A 44 38.03 3.21 24.55
N MET A 45 39.02 2.93 23.71
CA MET A 45 39.50 1.64 23.19
C MET A 45 39.51 0.49 24.22
N GLY A 46 38.93 -0.66 23.84
CA GLY A 46 39.20 -1.98 24.40
C GLY A 46 39.21 -2.98 23.25
N GLY A 47 40.39 -3.49 22.91
CA GLY A 47 40.62 -4.26 21.68
C GLY A 47 40.04 -5.67 21.71
N ALA A 48 39.48 -6.10 20.57
CA ALA A 48 39.58 -7.46 20.04
C ALA A 48 38.95 -7.52 18.64
N LEU A 49 39.68 -8.13 17.70
CA LEU A 49 39.27 -8.59 16.37
C LEU A 49 38.71 -7.53 15.39
N MET A 50 39.64 -6.76 14.82
CA MET A 50 39.46 -6.22 13.47
C MET A 50 39.51 -7.38 12.46
N SER A 51 38.37 -7.80 11.93
CA SER A 51 38.36 -8.57 10.69
C SER A 51 38.86 -7.66 9.57
N LYS A 52 40.11 -7.89 9.17
CA LYS A 52 40.73 -7.28 8.00
C LYS A 52 39.95 -7.71 6.76
N THR A 53 38.93 -6.95 6.39
CA THR A 53 38.44 -6.92 5.00
C THR A 53 39.07 -5.71 4.33
N THR A 54 40.39 -5.75 4.16
CA THR A 54 41.08 -4.88 3.22
C THR A 54 40.78 -5.38 1.81
N SER A 55 39.80 -4.77 1.14
CA SER A 55 39.88 -4.59 -0.30
C SER A 55 39.61 -3.11 -0.57
N SER A 56 40.66 -2.29 -0.51
CA SER A 56 40.65 -1.03 -1.23
C SER A 56 40.85 -1.36 -2.72
N GLU A 57 39.83 -1.93 -3.36
CA GLU A 57 39.83 -2.09 -4.80
C GLU A 57 40.00 -0.70 -5.41
N LYS A 58 41.12 -0.49 -6.09
CA LYS A 58 41.48 0.79 -6.69
C LYS A 58 40.36 1.21 -7.63
N ALA A 59 39.87 2.44 -7.51
CA ALA A 59 38.83 2.94 -8.41
C ALA A 59 39.38 3.02 -9.85
N GLU A 60 38.82 2.22 -10.74
CA GLU A 60 39.22 2.11 -12.14
C GLU A 60 38.30 2.91 -13.05
N LYS A 61 38.78 3.25 -14.24
CA LYS A 61 37.96 3.94 -15.25
C LYS A 61 36.97 2.94 -15.86
N ILE A 62 35.69 3.20 -15.69
CA ILE A 62 34.61 2.38 -16.25
C ILE A 62 34.30 2.85 -17.67
N ASN A 63 34.25 1.90 -18.60
CA ASN A 63 33.80 2.13 -19.97
C ASN A 63 32.35 1.66 -20.14
N LEU A 64 31.44 2.61 -20.38
CA LEU A 64 30.00 2.31 -20.54
C LEU A 64 29.71 1.26 -21.63
N LYS A 65 30.52 1.24 -22.70
CA LYS A 65 30.33 0.33 -23.84
C LYS A 65 30.61 -1.15 -23.50
N GLU A 66 31.36 -1.40 -22.43
CA GLU A 66 31.69 -2.75 -21.95
C GLU A 66 30.64 -3.30 -20.97
N LEU A 67 29.66 -2.47 -20.57
CA LEU A 67 28.60 -2.86 -19.66
C LEU A 67 27.44 -3.48 -20.43
N LYS A 68 27.03 -4.69 -20.04
CA LYS A 68 25.93 -5.45 -20.65
C LYS A 68 24.63 -4.67 -20.72
N LEU A 69 24.32 -3.94 -19.65
CA LEU A 69 23.13 -3.08 -19.55
C LEU A 69 23.46 -1.58 -19.74
N GLY A 70 24.68 -1.23 -20.16
CA GLY A 70 25.15 0.16 -20.22
C GLY A 70 24.34 1.06 -21.16
N SER A 71 23.82 0.49 -22.26
CA SER A 71 22.98 1.22 -23.22
C SER A 71 21.73 1.82 -22.58
N LYS A 72 21.18 1.21 -21.53
CA LYS A 72 20.01 1.69 -20.80
C LYS A 72 20.30 2.92 -19.94
N LEU A 73 21.53 3.06 -19.42
CA LEU A 73 21.95 4.23 -18.63
C LEU A 73 22.14 5.48 -19.50
N GLY A 74 22.41 5.33 -20.80
CA GLY A 74 22.68 6.42 -21.72
C GLY A 74 24.07 7.06 -21.55
N ARG A 75 24.42 7.50 -20.34
CA ARG A 75 25.78 7.94 -19.97
C ARG A 75 26.13 7.55 -18.54
N LEU A 76 27.41 7.55 -18.20
CA LEU A 76 27.85 7.50 -16.80
C LEU A 76 27.66 8.88 -16.13
N PRO A 77 27.61 8.94 -14.79
CA PRO A 77 27.73 10.21 -14.06
C PRO A 77 29.07 10.89 -14.37
N LYS A 78 29.24 12.14 -13.91
CA LYS A 78 30.41 12.97 -14.25
C LYS A 78 31.75 12.29 -13.93
N SER A 79 31.81 11.59 -12.80
CA SER A 79 32.92 10.67 -12.51
C SER A 79 32.65 9.34 -13.19
N ASN A 80 33.62 8.83 -13.95
CA ASN A 80 33.61 7.48 -14.51
C ASN A 80 34.61 6.57 -13.78
N LYS A 81 35.06 6.94 -12.57
CA LYS A 81 35.97 6.11 -11.78
C LYS A 81 35.20 5.37 -10.71
N GLY A 82 35.39 4.06 -10.63
CA GLY A 82 34.62 3.22 -9.73
C GLY A 82 34.99 1.74 -9.79
N GLN A 83 34.08 0.92 -9.29
CA GLN A 83 34.16 -0.54 -9.30
C GLN A 83 32.90 -1.11 -9.94
N ILE A 84 33.05 -2.25 -10.62
CA ILE A 84 31.94 -3.03 -11.18
C ILE A 84 31.75 -4.24 -10.27
N SER A 85 30.67 -4.27 -9.49
CA SER A 85 30.36 -5.41 -8.61
C SER A 85 29.59 -6.52 -9.35
N SER A 86 28.85 -6.18 -10.40
CA SER A 86 28.14 -7.14 -11.26
C SER A 86 27.94 -6.54 -12.65
N ASN A 87 28.12 -7.35 -13.69
CA ASN A 87 27.91 -6.95 -15.09
C ASN A 87 27.43 -8.16 -15.90
N ASN A 88 26.12 -8.39 -15.93
CA ASN A 88 25.50 -9.45 -16.70
C ASN A 88 24.17 -9.00 -17.32
N GLU A 89 23.50 -9.87 -18.08
CA GLU A 89 22.24 -9.54 -18.76
C GLU A 89 21.06 -9.29 -17.80
N LYS A 90 21.17 -9.73 -16.54
CA LYS A 90 20.12 -9.59 -15.53
C LYS A 90 20.31 -8.37 -14.63
N GLU A 91 21.54 -8.05 -14.31
CA GLU A 91 21.89 -6.96 -13.41
C GLU A 91 23.25 -6.33 -13.74
N LEU A 92 23.31 -5.03 -13.49
CA LEU A 92 24.50 -4.21 -13.52
C LEU A 92 24.58 -3.44 -12.19
N ILE A 93 25.69 -3.62 -11.47
CA ILE A 93 25.93 -2.96 -10.17
C ILE A 93 27.26 -2.24 -10.23
N LEU A 94 27.22 -0.91 -10.08
CA LEU A 94 28.38 -0.03 -10.12
C LEU A 94 28.52 0.73 -8.80
N ASN A 95 29.75 0.90 -8.33
CA ASN A 95 30.09 1.85 -7.27
C ASN A 95 30.94 2.96 -7.88
N ILE A 96 30.40 4.17 -8.01
CA ILE A 96 31.09 5.32 -8.59
C ILE A 96 31.61 6.23 -7.49
N ALA A 97 32.91 6.54 -7.53
CA ALA A 97 33.58 7.41 -6.56
C ALA A 97 33.58 8.87 -7.03
N ASN A 98 33.85 9.79 -6.09
CA ASN A 98 34.02 11.23 -6.34
C ASN A 98 32.79 11.89 -6.97
N ILE A 99 31.60 11.52 -6.51
CA ILE A 99 30.33 12.16 -6.88
C ILE A 99 30.02 13.26 -5.88
N THR A 100 29.80 14.49 -6.37
CA THR A 100 29.27 15.60 -5.56
C THR A 100 27.73 15.58 -5.56
N PRO A 101 27.07 16.27 -4.61
CA PRO A 101 25.61 16.39 -4.63
C PRO A 101 25.07 16.92 -5.96
N LYS A 102 25.74 17.94 -6.53
CA LYS A 102 25.41 18.50 -7.85
C LYS A 102 25.55 17.49 -8.98
N ASP A 103 26.59 16.65 -8.95
CA ASP A 103 26.77 15.61 -9.97
C ASP A 103 25.68 14.54 -9.87
N TYR A 104 25.24 14.20 -8.65
CA TYR A 104 24.16 13.26 -8.42
C TYR A 104 22.82 13.79 -8.93
N GLU A 105 22.46 15.03 -8.60
CA GLU A 105 21.24 15.69 -9.09
C GLU A 105 21.19 15.74 -10.62
N GLU A 106 22.32 16.09 -11.25
CA GLU A 106 22.43 16.13 -12.71
C GLU A 106 22.31 14.74 -13.34
N TYR A 107 22.81 13.71 -12.65
CA TYR A 107 22.68 12.33 -13.10
C TYR A 107 21.23 11.83 -13.01
N ILE A 108 20.51 12.15 -11.93
CA ILE A 108 19.06 11.87 -11.81
C ILE A 108 18.31 12.52 -12.98
N LYS A 109 18.54 13.81 -13.26
CA LYS A 109 17.86 14.51 -14.37
C LYS A 109 18.08 13.83 -15.71
N GLN A 110 19.27 13.29 -15.96
CA GLN A 110 19.53 12.53 -17.18
C GLN A 110 18.85 11.16 -17.16
N CYS A 111 18.88 10.44 -16.04
CA CYS A 111 18.21 9.14 -15.92
C CYS A 111 16.70 9.26 -16.13
N ARG A 112 16.06 10.34 -15.63
CA ARG A 112 14.63 10.64 -15.82
C ARG A 112 14.17 10.73 -17.27
N LYS A 113 15.08 10.93 -18.23
CA LYS A 113 14.71 10.93 -19.66
C LYS A 113 14.19 9.56 -20.11
N ASN A 114 14.71 8.48 -19.51
CA ASN A 114 14.34 7.11 -19.85
C ASN A 114 13.65 6.36 -18.69
N PHE A 115 13.99 6.70 -17.44
CA PHE A 115 13.45 6.12 -16.22
C PHE A 115 12.52 7.11 -15.53
N ASN A 116 11.25 7.14 -15.95
CA ASN A 116 10.24 8.10 -15.48
C ASN A 116 8.94 7.44 -15.00
N ILE A 117 8.92 6.11 -14.92
CA ILE A 117 7.78 5.35 -14.42
C ILE A 117 8.00 5.00 -12.94
N ASP A 118 6.95 5.16 -12.14
CA ASP A 118 6.92 4.87 -10.70
C ASP A 118 8.13 5.47 -9.95
N GLU A 119 8.46 6.72 -10.28
CA GLU A 119 9.60 7.42 -9.70
C GLU A 119 9.42 7.61 -8.18
N ARG A 120 10.50 7.34 -7.44
CA ARG A 120 10.61 7.59 -6.01
C ARG A 120 11.97 8.18 -5.67
N LEU A 121 11.98 9.27 -4.91
CA LEU A 121 13.21 9.87 -4.37
C LEU A 121 13.01 10.08 -2.86
N VAL A 122 13.69 9.27 -2.05
CA VAL A 122 13.59 9.32 -0.59
C VAL A 122 14.97 9.17 0.02
N SER A 123 15.34 10.09 0.93
CA SER A 123 16.59 10.03 1.69
C SER A 123 17.84 9.82 0.82
N GLY A 124 17.93 10.53 -0.30
CA GLY A 124 19.06 10.42 -1.23
C GLY A 124 19.06 9.16 -2.11
N SER A 125 18.06 8.29 -2.01
CA SER A 125 17.89 7.12 -2.87
C SER A 125 16.83 7.38 -3.94
N PHE A 126 17.21 7.27 -5.20
CA PHE A 126 16.32 7.40 -6.35
C PHE A 126 15.99 6.03 -6.94
N GLU A 127 14.72 5.76 -7.20
CA GLU A 127 14.25 4.55 -7.87
C GLU A 127 13.27 4.94 -8.99
N ALA A 128 13.43 4.35 -10.17
CA ALA A 128 12.48 4.53 -11.28
C ALA A 128 12.60 3.38 -12.29
N TYR A 129 11.61 3.28 -13.16
CA TYR A 129 11.51 2.24 -14.18
C TYR A 129 11.49 2.83 -15.59
N ASP A 130 12.07 2.12 -16.56
CA ASP A 130 11.95 2.47 -17.98
C ASP A 130 10.68 1.87 -18.60
N LYS A 131 10.41 2.24 -19.86
CA LYS A 131 9.25 1.74 -20.63
C LYS A 131 9.24 0.23 -20.81
N ASP A 132 10.39 -0.44 -20.66
CA ASP A 132 10.55 -1.89 -20.78
C ASP A 132 10.62 -2.57 -19.39
N ASN A 133 10.31 -1.85 -18.30
CA ASN A 133 10.39 -2.32 -16.89
C ASN A 133 11.79 -2.63 -16.36
N TYR A 134 12.86 -2.10 -16.96
CA TYR A 134 14.17 -2.08 -16.29
C TYR A 134 14.07 -1.18 -15.06
N ARG A 135 14.54 -1.68 -13.92
CA ARG A 135 14.58 -0.94 -12.66
C ARG A 135 15.94 -0.27 -12.49
N LEU A 136 15.95 1.05 -12.35
CA LEU A 136 17.12 1.81 -11.91
C LEU A 136 16.95 2.19 -10.45
N MET A 137 17.96 1.91 -9.63
CA MET A 137 18.08 2.40 -8.26
C MET A 137 19.44 3.05 -8.07
N LEU A 138 19.45 4.23 -7.48
CA LEU A 138 20.62 5.06 -7.25
C LEU A 138 20.71 5.37 -5.76
N ASP A 139 21.74 4.88 -5.09
CA ASP A 139 21.97 5.16 -3.67
C ASP A 139 23.18 6.08 -3.52
N TYR A 140 22.94 7.33 -3.13
CA TYR A 140 24.01 8.31 -2.94
C TYR A 140 24.41 8.43 -1.47
N TYR A 141 25.69 8.16 -1.20
CA TYR A 141 26.31 8.30 0.12
C TYR A 141 27.16 9.57 0.14
N GLU A 142 26.55 10.69 0.55
CA GLU A 142 27.17 12.02 0.50
C GLU A 142 28.50 12.10 1.27
N GLN A 143 28.54 11.58 2.50
CA GLN A 143 29.76 11.57 3.33
C GLN A 143 30.94 10.84 2.66
N ARG A 144 30.64 9.83 1.84
CA ARG A 144 31.64 9.04 1.10
C ARG A 144 31.81 9.50 -0.34
N LYS A 145 31.06 10.53 -0.79
CA LYS A 145 31.02 10.99 -2.18
C LYS A 145 30.89 9.84 -3.18
N THR A 146 30.06 8.85 -2.82
CA THR A 146 29.94 7.59 -3.54
C THR A 146 28.51 7.40 -4.01
N LEU A 147 28.33 7.04 -5.27
CA LEU A 147 27.05 6.69 -5.86
C LEU A 147 27.04 5.20 -6.20
N LYS A 148 26.09 4.45 -5.65
CA LYS A 148 25.81 3.09 -6.10
C LYS A 148 24.71 3.11 -7.14
N ILE A 149 24.93 2.41 -8.25
CA ILE A 149 23.98 2.31 -9.36
C ILE A 149 23.61 0.85 -9.49
N TYR A 150 22.33 0.56 -9.35
CA TYR A 150 21.73 -0.74 -9.61
C TYR A 150 20.82 -0.62 -10.81
N LEU A 151 21.12 -1.37 -11.86
CA LEU A 151 20.24 -1.50 -13.01
C LEU A 151 19.86 -2.96 -13.19
N ILE A 152 18.58 -3.26 -13.06
CA ILE A 152 18.06 -4.63 -13.01
C ILE A 152 17.09 -4.82 -14.17
N SER A 153 17.31 -5.88 -14.94
CA SER A 153 16.42 -6.28 -16.03
C SER A 153 15.05 -6.73 -15.50
N PRO A 154 13.97 -6.51 -16.27
CA PRO A 154 12.65 -7.01 -15.91
C PRO A 154 12.64 -8.55 -15.88
N ARG A 155 11.81 -9.13 -14.99
CA ARG A 155 11.51 -10.56 -15.05
C ARG A 155 10.64 -10.84 -16.27
N LYS A 156 11.11 -11.71 -17.16
CA LYS A 156 10.31 -12.21 -18.28
C LYS A 156 9.33 -13.27 -17.77
N ASN A 157 8.08 -12.88 -17.58
CA ASN A 157 7.02 -13.84 -17.28
C ASN A 157 6.46 -14.43 -18.57
N PRO A 158 5.94 -15.68 -18.53
CA PRO A 158 5.25 -16.26 -19.66
C PRO A 158 3.94 -15.53 -19.95
N GLU A 159 3.36 -15.83 -21.11
CA GLU A 159 1.98 -15.43 -21.38
C GLU A 159 1.04 -16.06 -20.36
N ILE A 160 0.21 -15.23 -19.71
CA ILE A 160 -0.74 -15.70 -18.72
C ILE A 160 -1.97 -16.28 -19.42
N LYS A 161 -2.24 -17.56 -19.15
CA LYS A 161 -3.53 -18.16 -19.48
C LYS A 161 -4.49 -17.87 -18.33
N TRP A 162 -5.60 -17.21 -18.62
CA TRP A 162 -6.61 -16.92 -17.60
C TRP A 162 -7.12 -18.22 -16.99
N PRO A 163 -7.16 -18.37 -15.65
CA PRO A 163 -7.65 -19.60 -15.05
C PRO A 163 -9.14 -19.81 -15.31
N ASN A 164 -9.56 -21.07 -15.47
CA ASN A 164 -10.96 -21.45 -15.65
C ASN A 164 -11.62 -21.94 -14.34
N THR A 165 -11.23 -21.37 -13.20
CA THR A 165 -11.84 -21.70 -11.91
C THR A 165 -13.09 -20.86 -11.66
N GLU A 166 -13.99 -21.33 -10.78
CA GLU A 166 -15.20 -20.56 -10.43
C GLU A 166 -14.87 -19.16 -9.90
N LEU A 167 -13.79 -18.99 -9.13
CA LEU A 167 -13.33 -17.68 -8.65
C LEU A 167 -12.75 -16.79 -9.77
N ALA A 168 -12.17 -17.38 -10.82
CA ALA A 168 -11.67 -16.58 -11.94
C ALA A 168 -12.79 -16.07 -12.85
N LYS A 169 -13.95 -16.74 -12.85
CA LYS A 169 -15.16 -16.31 -13.57
C LYS A 169 -15.90 -15.16 -12.89
N THR A 170 -15.66 -14.92 -11.60
CA THR A 170 -16.31 -13.80 -10.87
C THR A 170 -15.63 -12.45 -11.13
N ILE A 171 -14.42 -12.44 -11.67
CA ILE A 171 -13.67 -11.23 -11.99
C ILE A 171 -13.46 -11.11 -13.50
N PRO A 172 -13.40 -9.89 -14.05
CA PRO A 172 -13.16 -9.70 -15.47
C PRO A 172 -11.73 -10.12 -15.85
N GLU A 173 -11.53 -10.58 -17.08
CA GLU A 173 -10.18 -10.85 -17.59
C GLU A 173 -9.35 -9.56 -17.70
N ILE A 174 -8.04 -9.68 -17.53
CA ILE A 174 -7.11 -8.55 -17.70
C ILE A 174 -6.81 -8.29 -19.18
N LYS A 175 -6.40 -7.05 -19.49
CA LYS A 175 -5.91 -6.70 -20.83
C LYS A 175 -4.48 -7.19 -21.08
N SER A 176 -3.65 -7.24 -20.03
CA SER A 176 -2.24 -7.63 -20.15
C SER A 176 -2.10 -9.11 -20.46
N LYS A 177 -1.15 -9.44 -21.32
CA LYS A 177 -0.84 -10.82 -21.69
C LYS A 177 0.25 -11.45 -20.82
N SER A 178 0.89 -10.70 -19.91
CA SER A 178 2.01 -11.21 -19.11
C SER A 178 1.65 -11.30 -17.64
N GLY A 179 1.92 -12.45 -17.02
CA GLY A 179 1.65 -12.67 -15.62
C GLY A 179 1.96 -14.08 -15.13
N ILE A 180 1.72 -14.32 -13.84
CA ILE A 180 1.89 -15.62 -13.18
C ILE A 180 0.61 -15.94 -12.42
N VAL A 181 0.18 -17.19 -12.52
CA VAL A 181 -0.83 -17.79 -11.64
C VAL A 181 -0.10 -18.40 -10.45
N GLY A 182 -0.30 -17.84 -9.25
CA GLY A 182 0.32 -18.36 -8.03
C GLY A 182 -0.47 -19.52 -7.44
N ARG A 183 -1.71 -19.24 -7.01
CA ARG A 183 -2.69 -20.24 -6.58
C ARG A 183 -3.96 -20.09 -7.39
N SER A 184 -4.56 -21.19 -7.81
CA SER A 184 -5.88 -21.19 -8.43
C SER A 184 -6.59 -22.48 -8.08
N ASN A 185 -7.48 -22.41 -7.10
CA ASN A 185 -8.30 -23.51 -6.64
C ASN A 185 -9.69 -23.00 -6.23
N GLN A 186 -10.52 -23.87 -5.66
CA GLN A 186 -11.90 -23.53 -5.29
C GLN A 186 -12.02 -22.49 -4.16
N LYS A 187 -10.97 -22.28 -3.37
CA LYS A 187 -10.98 -21.38 -2.20
C LYS A 187 -10.21 -20.09 -2.45
N GLU A 188 -9.23 -20.12 -3.32
CA GLU A 188 -8.33 -18.98 -3.54
C GLU A 188 -7.84 -18.91 -4.98
N LEU A 189 -7.81 -17.68 -5.50
CA LEU A 189 -7.16 -17.28 -6.74
C LEU A 189 -6.12 -16.21 -6.41
N GLN A 190 -4.88 -16.38 -6.87
CA GLN A 190 -3.80 -15.41 -6.78
C GLN A 190 -3.13 -15.25 -8.14
N LEU A 191 -3.12 -14.02 -8.65
CA LEU A 191 -2.50 -13.65 -9.91
C LEU A 191 -1.53 -12.48 -9.71
N THR A 192 -0.42 -12.52 -10.43
CA THR A 192 0.50 -11.38 -10.56
C THR A 192 0.57 -10.98 -12.02
N ILE A 193 0.14 -9.77 -12.33
CA ILE A 193 -0.01 -9.25 -13.69
C ILE A 193 1.05 -8.18 -13.93
N GLN A 194 1.81 -8.32 -15.00
CA GLN A 194 2.84 -7.37 -15.37
C GLN A 194 2.32 -6.36 -16.40
N ASN A 195 3.07 -5.27 -16.58
CA ASN A 195 2.80 -4.21 -17.55
C ASN A 195 1.44 -3.52 -17.33
N THR A 196 0.95 -3.51 -16.09
CA THR A 196 -0.26 -2.78 -15.71
C THR A 196 0.12 -1.34 -15.41
N THR A 197 -0.33 -0.37 -16.20
CA THR A 197 -0.14 1.06 -15.84
C THR A 197 -1.07 1.46 -14.69
N LYS A 198 -0.81 2.61 -14.04
CA LYS A 198 -1.75 3.15 -13.03
C LYS A 198 -3.17 3.37 -13.61
N ALA A 199 -3.27 3.74 -14.88
CA ALA A 199 -4.55 3.90 -15.57
C ALA A 199 -5.25 2.54 -15.79
N ASP A 200 -4.50 1.52 -16.24
CA ASP A 200 -5.05 0.16 -16.39
C ASP A 200 -5.52 -0.42 -15.05
N PHE A 201 -4.79 -0.13 -13.97
CA PHE A 201 -5.16 -0.53 -12.61
C PHE A 201 -6.48 0.11 -12.18
N ALA A 202 -6.62 1.43 -12.35
CA ALA A 202 -7.86 2.15 -12.04
C ALA A 202 -9.04 1.65 -12.88
N GLU A 203 -8.83 1.42 -14.18
CA GLU A 203 -9.86 0.84 -15.05
C GLU A 203 -10.26 -0.57 -14.61
N TYR A 204 -9.29 -1.40 -14.19
CA TYR A 204 -9.57 -2.75 -13.73
C TYR A 204 -10.40 -2.77 -12.43
N ILE A 205 -10.15 -1.82 -11.52
CA ILE A 205 -11.00 -1.62 -10.33
C ILE A 205 -12.45 -1.39 -10.74
N GLU A 206 -12.70 -0.49 -11.69
CA GLU A 206 -14.07 -0.19 -12.15
C GLU A 206 -14.75 -1.41 -12.80
N ARG A 207 -14.00 -2.20 -13.57
CA ARG A 207 -14.53 -3.45 -14.15
C ARG A 207 -14.84 -4.49 -13.07
N CYS A 208 -14.06 -4.57 -11.99
CA CYS A 208 -14.33 -5.46 -10.86
C CYS A 208 -15.58 -5.00 -10.07
N LYS A 209 -15.77 -3.69 -9.90
CA LYS A 209 -17.00 -3.12 -9.32
C LYS A 209 -18.22 -3.50 -10.14
N ALA A 210 -18.14 -3.35 -11.47
CA ALA A 210 -19.21 -3.73 -12.39
C ALA A 210 -19.51 -5.25 -12.36
N ALA A 211 -18.49 -6.07 -12.09
CA ALA A 211 -18.63 -7.52 -11.89
C ALA A 211 -19.23 -7.91 -10.51
N GLY A 212 -19.52 -6.93 -9.64
CA GLY A 212 -20.19 -7.15 -8.36
C GLY A 212 -19.31 -7.04 -7.12
N TYR A 213 -18.00 -6.80 -7.26
CA TYR A 213 -17.11 -6.51 -6.13
C TYR A 213 -17.22 -5.04 -5.72
N ASN A 214 -18.34 -4.67 -5.11
CA ASN A 214 -18.65 -3.28 -4.72
C ASN A 214 -19.16 -3.14 -3.28
N LEU A 215 -19.18 -4.21 -2.49
CA LEU A 215 -19.62 -4.19 -1.08
C LEU A 215 -18.44 -4.10 -0.13
N ASN A 216 -18.62 -3.41 1.00
CA ASN A 216 -17.60 -3.23 2.05
C ASN A 216 -16.22 -2.87 1.49
N SER A 217 -16.18 -1.93 0.55
CA SER A 217 -14.97 -1.61 -0.18
C SER A 217 -14.06 -0.62 0.54
N ASP A 218 -12.75 -0.80 0.38
CA ASP A 218 -11.71 0.16 0.76
C ASP A 218 -10.83 0.44 -0.48
N GLN A 219 -10.69 1.71 -0.86
CA GLN A 219 -9.92 2.12 -2.03
C GLN A 219 -8.86 3.15 -1.63
N LYS A 220 -7.62 2.88 -2.03
CA LYS A 220 -6.45 3.77 -1.89
C LYS A 220 -5.80 3.95 -3.26
N GLU A 221 -4.79 4.82 -3.35
CA GLU A 221 -4.09 5.09 -4.62
C GLU A 221 -3.57 3.80 -5.27
N ASP A 222 -3.02 2.88 -4.48
CA ASP A 222 -2.32 1.68 -4.95
C ASP A 222 -3.02 0.38 -4.54
N SER A 223 -4.24 0.43 -3.98
CA SER A 223 -4.95 -0.76 -3.53
C SER A 223 -6.46 -0.63 -3.59
N TYR A 224 -7.13 -1.74 -3.84
CA TYR A 224 -8.58 -1.86 -3.73
C TYR A 224 -8.96 -3.16 -3.03
N PHE A 225 -9.88 -3.07 -2.09
CA PHE A 225 -10.50 -4.22 -1.44
C PHE A 225 -12.01 -4.10 -1.59
N ALA A 226 -12.70 -5.22 -1.82
CA ALA A 226 -14.16 -5.28 -1.82
C ALA A 226 -14.67 -6.71 -1.65
N LYS A 227 -15.97 -6.83 -1.42
CA LYS A 227 -16.72 -8.09 -1.40
C LYS A 227 -17.76 -8.13 -2.52
N ASP A 228 -18.04 -9.34 -3.00
CA ASP A 228 -19.23 -9.60 -3.81
C ASP A 228 -20.45 -9.94 -2.94
N ALA A 229 -21.61 -10.14 -3.57
CA ALA A 229 -22.87 -10.48 -2.91
C ALA A 229 -22.84 -11.83 -2.17
N GLN A 230 -21.98 -12.76 -2.62
CA GLN A 230 -21.77 -14.05 -1.96
C GLN A 230 -20.81 -13.91 -0.76
N GLY A 231 -20.15 -12.76 -0.63
CA GLY A 231 -19.20 -12.41 0.41
C GLY A 231 -17.78 -12.91 0.16
N ASN A 232 -17.46 -13.32 -1.08
CA ASN A 232 -16.08 -13.55 -1.50
C ASN A 232 -15.34 -12.21 -1.48
N THR A 233 -14.06 -12.22 -1.16
CA THR A 233 -13.25 -11.00 -1.07
C THR A 233 -12.35 -10.87 -2.29
N LEU A 234 -12.25 -9.67 -2.84
CA LEU A 234 -11.26 -9.26 -3.83
C LEU A 234 -10.28 -8.28 -3.19
N SER A 235 -8.98 -8.54 -3.38
CA SER A 235 -7.89 -7.63 -3.03
C SER A 235 -7.04 -7.38 -4.27
N LEU A 236 -6.93 -6.11 -4.67
CA LEU A 236 -6.07 -5.62 -5.74
C LEU A 236 -4.97 -4.75 -5.13
N LYS A 237 -3.72 -4.93 -5.60
CA LYS A 237 -2.59 -4.09 -5.20
C LYS A 237 -1.72 -3.76 -6.40
N TYR A 238 -1.53 -2.47 -6.66
CA TYR A 238 -0.51 -1.97 -7.57
C TYR A 238 0.84 -1.92 -6.84
N ARG A 239 1.91 -2.34 -7.54
CA ARG A 239 3.29 -2.27 -7.08
C ARG A 239 4.14 -1.59 -8.15
N SER A 240 5.20 -0.92 -7.69
CA SER A 240 6.17 -0.28 -8.58
C SER A 240 6.70 -1.24 -9.65
N GLY A 241 6.97 -0.70 -10.83
CA GLY A 241 7.35 -1.53 -11.99
C GLY A 241 6.14 -2.10 -12.71
N ARG A 242 4.98 -1.43 -12.62
CA ARG A 242 3.75 -1.77 -13.35
C ARG A 242 3.29 -3.20 -13.09
N GLU A 243 3.33 -3.63 -11.83
CA GLU A 243 2.85 -4.94 -11.38
C GLU A 243 1.53 -4.79 -10.61
N MET A 244 0.54 -5.61 -10.96
CA MET A 244 -0.72 -5.70 -10.23
C MET A 244 -0.88 -7.10 -9.62
N SER A 245 -1.10 -7.17 -8.32
CA SER A 245 -1.50 -8.39 -7.61
C SER A 245 -3.02 -8.45 -7.55
N ILE A 246 -3.60 -9.59 -7.88
CA ILE A 246 -5.04 -9.90 -7.76
C ILE A 246 -5.17 -11.10 -6.84
N ILE A 247 -5.95 -10.96 -5.77
CA ILE A 247 -6.27 -12.06 -4.85
C ILE A 247 -7.78 -12.12 -4.68
N VAL A 248 -8.38 -13.27 -4.97
CA VAL A 248 -9.78 -13.56 -4.69
C VAL A 248 -9.84 -14.72 -3.70
N ILE A 249 -10.58 -14.54 -2.61
CA ILE A 249 -10.77 -15.58 -1.59
C ILE A 249 -12.25 -15.88 -1.48
N LYS A 250 -12.61 -17.16 -1.61
CA LYS A 250 -13.97 -17.64 -1.42
C LYS A 250 -14.39 -17.44 0.02
N ARG A 251 -15.63 -17.00 0.25
CA ARG A 251 -16.20 -17.00 1.59
C ARG A 251 -16.26 -18.43 2.13
N THR A 252 -15.60 -18.67 3.25
CA THR A 252 -15.87 -19.85 4.09
C THR A 252 -16.99 -19.50 5.06
N ALA A 253 -18.12 -20.19 4.96
CA ALA A 253 -19.10 -20.19 6.03
C ALA A 253 -18.43 -20.76 7.29
N ILE A 254 -18.53 -20.04 8.41
CA ILE A 254 -18.22 -20.63 9.71
C ILE A 254 -19.39 -21.58 9.99
N THR A 255 -19.24 -22.86 9.70
CA THR A 255 -20.10 -23.87 10.32
C THR A 255 -19.68 -23.92 11.78
N SER A 256 -20.47 -23.30 12.66
CA SER A 256 -20.35 -23.46 14.10
C SER A 256 -20.71 -24.91 14.48
N SER A 257 -19.82 -25.85 14.19
CA SER A 257 -19.90 -27.23 14.65
C SER A 257 -19.03 -27.34 15.89
N ASN A 258 -19.55 -26.88 17.04
CA ASN A 258 -19.15 -27.30 18.38
C ASN A 258 -20.15 -26.75 19.42
N ASN A 259 -21.42 -27.15 19.32
CA ASN A 259 -22.25 -27.27 20.51
C ASN A 259 -21.98 -28.66 21.09
N LYS A 260 -20.96 -28.77 21.95
CA LYS A 260 -20.96 -29.85 22.94
C LYS A 260 -21.99 -29.46 23.99
N GLU A 261 -23.10 -30.19 24.02
CA GLU A 261 -24.00 -30.23 25.17
C GLU A 261 -23.17 -30.39 26.45
N ASN A 262 -23.29 -29.43 27.36
CA ASN A 262 -22.85 -29.64 28.73
C ASN A 262 -23.80 -30.67 29.36
N GLN A 263 -23.31 -31.91 29.45
CA GLN A 263 -23.86 -32.94 30.30
C GLN A 263 -23.89 -32.44 31.75
N VAL A 264 -25.08 -32.47 32.33
CA VAL A 264 -25.35 -32.17 33.74
C VAL A 264 -24.60 -33.18 34.61
N ASN A 265 -23.63 -32.71 35.39
CA ASN A 265 -22.98 -33.51 36.43
C ASN A 265 -24.01 -33.84 37.52
N LYS A 266 -24.39 -35.12 37.58
CA LYS A 266 -25.09 -35.76 38.69
C LYS A 266 -24.12 -35.91 39.86
N VAL A 267 -24.33 -35.17 40.95
CA VAL A 267 -23.78 -35.50 42.27
C VAL A 267 -24.94 -35.83 43.21
N SER A 268 -24.83 -37.01 43.80
CA SER A 268 -25.81 -37.67 44.68
C SER A 268 -25.86 -37.04 46.08
N PRO A 269 -27.00 -37.07 46.79
CA PRO A 269 -27.18 -36.48 48.12
C PRO A 269 -26.89 -37.49 49.25
N ASN A 270 -26.56 -36.99 50.45
CA ASN A 270 -26.96 -37.51 51.79
C ASN A 270 -26.31 -36.63 52.89
N ASN A 271 -27.10 -35.85 53.64
CA ASN A 271 -27.59 -36.08 55.04
C ASN A 271 -26.63 -35.47 56.09
N ALA A 272 -27.03 -34.73 57.15
CA ALA A 272 -28.31 -34.52 57.82
C ALA A 272 -28.25 -33.29 58.80
N VAL A 273 -29.41 -32.58 58.94
CA VAL A 273 -30.12 -32.13 60.19
C VAL A 273 -29.33 -31.30 61.23
N ALA A 274 -29.71 -30.09 61.70
CA ALA A 274 -30.94 -29.63 62.41
C ALA A 274 -30.84 -28.08 62.71
N PRO A 275 -31.71 -27.41 63.52
CA PRO A 275 -32.69 -26.45 63.00
C PRO A 275 -32.73 -25.05 63.71
N ASN A 276 -33.67 -24.21 63.24
CA ASN A 276 -34.39 -23.12 63.92
C ASN A 276 -33.83 -21.67 64.01
N ASP A 277 -34.71 -20.78 63.52
CA ASP A 277 -35.23 -19.54 64.13
C ASP A 277 -34.57 -18.15 63.94
N THR A 278 -35.48 -17.22 63.58
CA THR A 278 -35.55 -15.78 63.93
C THR A 278 -35.11 -14.71 62.91
N THR A 279 -36.12 -14.20 62.20
CA THR A 279 -36.46 -12.78 61.90
C THR A 279 -35.39 -11.67 61.96
N ASN A 280 -35.28 -10.83 60.92
CA ASN A 280 -35.93 -9.51 60.89
C ASN A 280 -35.65 -8.69 59.61
N SER A 281 -36.74 -8.07 59.14
CA SER A 281 -36.94 -6.84 58.35
C SER A 281 -35.77 -5.91 58.07
N THR A 282 -35.79 -5.28 56.88
CA THR A 282 -36.15 -3.85 56.67
C THR A 282 -36.08 -3.55 55.15
N THR A 283 -37.20 -3.47 54.43
CA THR A 283 -38.04 -2.29 54.10
C THR A 283 -37.47 -1.25 53.13
N ASN A 284 -38.38 -0.86 52.22
CA ASN A 284 -38.56 0.45 51.55
C ASN A 284 -37.67 0.72 50.34
N ASN A 285 -38.13 1.28 49.22
CA ASN A 285 -39.41 1.84 48.76
C ASN A 285 -39.07 2.25 47.28
N THR A 286 -39.84 2.05 46.20
CA THR A 286 -41.23 2.42 45.90
C THR A 286 -41.26 3.31 44.64
N ILE A 287 -42.13 2.94 43.68
CA ILE A 287 -42.89 3.78 42.73
C ILE A 287 -42.12 4.41 41.54
N SER A 288 -42.61 4.45 40.30
CA SER A 288 -43.81 3.87 39.68
C SER A 288 -43.79 4.11 38.16
N ASN A 289 -44.41 3.17 37.46
CA ASN A 289 -45.44 3.30 36.41
C ASN A 289 -45.26 4.34 35.29
N SER A 290 -45.36 3.87 34.05
CA SER A 290 -46.69 3.81 33.42
C SER A 290 -46.72 2.78 32.30
N ALA A 291 -47.80 2.00 32.33
CA ALA A 291 -48.17 0.96 31.40
C ALA A 291 -49.04 1.51 30.25
N ASN A 292 -49.50 0.57 29.44
CA ASN A 292 -50.66 0.57 28.54
C ASN A 292 -50.47 1.18 27.15
N ASN A 293 -51.02 0.62 26.08
CA ASN A 293 -51.64 -0.68 25.80
C ASN A 293 -52.06 -0.60 24.31
N ASN A 294 -51.88 -1.66 23.53
CA ASN A 294 -52.97 -2.40 22.89
C ASN A 294 -52.58 -3.07 21.57
N ASN A 295 -53.07 -4.29 21.51
CA ASN A 295 -52.91 -5.35 20.55
C ASN A 295 -54.16 -5.38 19.66
N ILE A 296 -54.05 -5.39 18.32
CA ILE A 296 -55.08 -6.01 17.46
C ILE A 296 -54.41 -6.76 16.32
N ASN A 297 -54.72 -8.05 16.31
CA ASN A 297 -54.42 -9.09 15.35
C ASN A 297 -55.55 -9.15 14.30
N LYS A 298 -55.27 -9.26 12.99
CA LYS A 298 -56.17 -9.94 12.03
C LYS A 298 -55.55 -10.21 10.64
N SER A 299 -55.25 -11.49 10.42
CA SER A 299 -55.62 -12.34 9.26
C SER A 299 -55.51 -11.85 7.79
N ILE A 300 -54.62 -12.53 7.08
CA ILE A 300 -54.56 -12.93 5.63
C ILE A 300 -55.91 -13.63 5.23
N PRO A 301 -56.47 -13.67 3.97
CA PRO A 301 -55.81 -14.09 2.72
C PRO A 301 -56.30 -13.61 1.31
N ASN A 302 -55.45 -13.91 0.31
CA ASN A 302 -55.65 -14.33 -1.11
C ASN A 302 -56.75 -13.75 -2.02
N ASN A 303 -56.36 -13.21 -3.19
CA ASN A 303 -56.47 -13.87 -4.52
C ASN A 303 -55.96 -12.94 -5.65
N ILE A 304 -55.02 -13.37 -6.50
CA ILE A 304 -55.16 -13.92 -7.89
C ILE A 304 -55.82 -12.96 -8.91
N VAL A 305 -55.08 -12.62 -9.98
CA VAL A 305 -55.39 -12.86 -11.43
C VAL A 305 -54.67 -11.83 -12.33
N LYS A 306 -53.83 -12.36 -13.26
CA LYS A 306 -53.62 -12.09 -14.71
C LYS A 306 -53.79 -10.64 -15.26
N GLN A 307 -53.18 -10.16 -16.35
CA GLN A 307 -52.55 -10.75 -17.54
C GLN A 307 -51.88 -9.62 -18.35
N GLU A 308 -50.79 -9.95 -19.05
CA GLU A 308 -50.49 -9.62 -20.46
C GLU A 308 -50.50 -8.18 -21.05
N ASN A 309 -49.33 -7.87 -21.61
CA ASN A 309 -49.08 -7.48 -23.02
C ASN A 309 -49.05 -6.01 -23.49
N ASN A 310 -47.97 -5.75 -24.23
CA ASN A 310 -47.74 -4.78 -25.32
C ASN A 310 -47.67 -3.30 -24.90
N LEU A 311 -46.64 -2.50 -25.26
CA LEU A 311 -45.86 -2.39 -26.50
C LEU A 311 -44.46 -1.82 -26.17
#